data_AF-A0A9D3XTL3-F1
#
_entry.id   AF-A0A9D3XTL3-F1
#
_cell.length_a   1.000
_cell.length_b   1.000
_cell.length_c   1.000
_cell.angle_alpha   90.00
_cell.angle_beta   90.00
_cell.angle_gamma   90.00
#
_symmetry.space_group_name_H-M   'P 1'
#
loop_
_entity.id
_entity.type
_entity.pdbx_description
1 polymer ?
#
loop_
_entity_poly.entity_id
_entity_poly.type
_entity_poly.pdbx_seq_one_letter_code
_entity_poly.pdbx_strand_id
1 'polypeptide(L)'
;MAEAENQKQLLRLIQEGRLDLFKEELQRDEEMSKEVRRKHYGKSGDTLLHYAARHGHLHVLTHLVEALEMDIEMFNNDYKRPLHEAASMGHRDCVLYLLDKGATIDCLKKADWTPLMMACTRKNVEVIKDLIEHGANPLLKNKDGWNCFHIASREGDPQIIQYLLTVSPSSWNTESKIKRTPLHTAAMHGCFDVVKALLERCPYEPDSRDKCGVTPFMDAIQNGHIDIAQLLLEKHKACYTAADALGAQPLHQAAVTAQDEAIRFLVSDLGANVNERATSVQLTALHYAAKEGHTSTVQTLLSLGADLHAKDGKSRSALHMACAGQHAACAWLLLQAGLQDSLDDTGTFARQLAKKPDVLQLFKGINVST
;
A
#
# COMPACT_ATOMS: atom_id res chain seq x y z
N MET A 1 -28.63 -25.68 -19.80
CA MET A 1 -28.56 -24.32 -20.36
C MET A 1 -29.64 -23.42 -19.77
N ALA A 2 -30.92 -23.81 -19.78
CA ALA A 2 -32.00 -23.03 -19.18
C ALA A 2 -31.80 -22.74 -17.67
N GLU A 3 -31.42 -23.75 -16.89
CA GLU A 3 -31.18 -23.60 -15.44
C GLU A 3 -30.07 -22.58 -15.12
N ALA A 4 -28.97 -22.62 -15.88
CA ALA A 4 -27.86 -21.67 -15.73
C ALA A 4 -28.25 -20.24 -16.13
N GLU A 5 -29.17 -20.08 -17.07
CA GLU A 5 -29.68 -18.77 -17.49
C GLU A 5 -30.67 -18.20 -16.47
N ASN A 6 -31.55 -19.04 -15.92
CA ASN A 6 -32.45 -18.67 -14.82
C ASN A 6 -31.66 -18.21 -13.58
N GLN A 7 -30.57 -18.91 -13.22
CA GLN A 7 -29.71 -18.51 -12.10
C GLN A 7 -29.03 -17.16 -12.32
N LYS A 8 -28.55 -16.88 -13.55
CA LYS A 8 -28.00 -15.56 -13.89
C LYS A 8 -29.06 -14.47 -13.81
N GLN A 9 -30.28 -14.77 -14.24
CA GLN A 9 -31.38 -13.82 -14.19
C GLN A 9 -31.74 -13.48 -12.74
N LEU A 10 -31.86 -14.47 -11.84
CA LEU A 10 -32.07 -14.22 -10.41
C LEU A 10 -30.97 -13.33 -9.81
N LEU A 11 -29.71 -13.64 -10.10
CA LEU A 11 -28.58 -12.82 -9.63
C LEU A 11 -28.66 -11.38 -10.11
N ARG A 12 -29.01 -11.17 -11.39
CA ARG A 12 -29.19 -9.82 -11.95
C ARG A 12 -30.29 -9.08 -11.20
N LEU A 13 -31.43 -9.72 -10.93
CA LEU A 13 -32.53 -9.08 -10.19
C LEU A 13 -32.12 -8.67 -8.77
N ILE A 14 -31.32 -9.49 -8.08
CA ILE A 14 -30.78 -9.15 -6.75
C ILE A 14 -29.79 -7.98 -6.85
N GLN A 15 -28.88 -7.98 -7.83
CA GLN A 15 -27.91 -6.90 -8.04
C GLN A 15 -28.58 -5.56 -8.39
N GLU A 16 -29.70 -5.60 -9.12
CA GLU A 16 -30.49 -4.44 -9.51
C GLU A 16 -31.53 -4.03 -8.45
N GLY A 17 -31.69 -4.79 -7.36
CA GLY A 17 -32.66 -4.49 -6.30
C GLY A 17 -34.12 -4.73 -6.69
N ARG A 18 -34.39 -5.52 -7.74
CA ARG A 18 -35.73 -5.77 -8.31
C ARG A 18 -36.47 -6.87 -7.56
N LEU A 19 -36.86 -6.59 -6.31
CA LEU A 19 -37.46 -7.56 -5.40
C LEU A 19 -38.77 -8.20 -5.93
N ASP A 20 -39.66 -7.41 -6.53
CA ASP A 20 -40.96 -7.94 -6.98
C ASP A 20 -40.80 -8.94 -8.12
N LEU A 21 -39.96 -8.62 -9.11
CA LEU A 21 -39.62 -9.55 -10.18
C LEU A 21 -38.88 -10.78 -9.66
N PHE A 22 -38.03 -10.63 -8.65
CA PHE A 22 -37.36 -11.77 -8.02
C PHE A 22 -38.36 -12.71 -7.34
N LYS A 23 -39.37 -12.17 -6.65
CA LYS A 23 -40.45 -12.96 -6.04
C LYS A 23 -41.30 -13.68 -7.09
N GLU A 24 -41.67 -12.99 -8.17
CA GLU A 24 -42.40 -13.59 -9.28
C GLU A 24 -41.63 -14.77 -9.88
N GLU A 25 -40.31 -14.63 -10.05
CA GLU A 25 -39.48 -15.69 -10.60
C GLU A 25 -39.36 -16.89 -9.65
N LEU A 26 -39.30 -16.66 -8.33
CA LEU A 26 -39.32 -17.72 -7.33
C LEU A 26 -40.68 -18.44 -7.22
N GLN A 27 -41.80 -17.74 -7.44
CA GLN A 27 -43.13 -18.34 -7.42
C GLN A 27 -43.38 -19.28 -8.61
N ARG A 28 -42.64 -19.10 -9.72
CA ARG A 28 -42.73 -19.96 -10.89
C ARG A 28 -42.11 -21.34 -10.66
N ASP A 29 -41.26 -21.49 -9.65
CA ASP A 29 -40.54 -22.72 -9.35
C ASP A 29 -40.30 -22.88 -7.82
N GLU A 30 -41.16 -23.64 -7.15
CA GLU A 30 -41.04 -23.90 -5.71
C GLU A 30 -39.75 -24.62 -5.32
N GLU A 31 -39.17 -25.43 -6.22
CA GLU A 31 -37.93 -26.15 -5.96
C GLU A 31 -36.74 -25.18 -5.96
N MET A 32 -36.78 -24.18 -6.84
CA MET A 32 -35.82 -23.08 -6.89
C MET A 32 -35.77 -22.30 -5.57
N SER A 33 -36.91 -22.07 -4.92
CA SER A 33 -36.97 -21.38 -3.61
C SER A 33 -36.20 -22.11 -2.50
N LYS A 34 -36.15 -23.45 -2.54
CA LYS A 34 -35.34 -24.24 -1.59
C LYS A 34 -33.87 -24.26 -1.97
N GLU A 35 -33.59 -24.32 -3.27
CA GLU A 35 -32.22 -24.40 -3.78
C GLU A 35 -31.41 -23.12 -3.48
N VAL A 36 -32.02 -21.94 -3.69
CA VAL A 36 -31.35 -20.64 -3.50
C VAL A 36 -30.82 -20.44 -2.08
N ARG A 37 -31.42 -21.11 -1.07
CA ARG A 37 -31.07 -20.94 0.35
C ARG A 37 -29.64 -21.33 0.70
N ARG A 38 -29.07 -22.33 0.01
CA ARG A 38 -27.72 -22.86 0.29
C ARG A 38 -26.77 -22.69 -0.89
N LYS A 39 -27.26 -22.15 -2.00
CA LYS A 39 -26.51 -22.07 -3.25
C LYS A 39 -25.49 -20.94 -3.22
N HIS A 40 -24.33 -21.26 -3.78
CA HIS A 40 -23.22 -20.33 -3.98
C HIS A 40 -23.10 -20.04 -5.47
N TYR A 41 -22.82 -18.80 -5.81
CA TYR A 41 -22.88 -18.27 -7.16
C TYR A 41 -21.56 -17.66 -7.59
N GLY A 42 -21.28 -17.77 -8.89
CA GLY A 42 -20.09 -17.21 -9.51
C GLY A 42 -18.78 -17.81 -8.99
N LYS A 43 -17.66 -17.24 -9.43
CA LYS A 43 -16.31 -17.73 -9.07
C LYS A 43 -15.95 -17.49 -7.61
N SER A 44 -16.52 -16.43 -7.02
CA SER A 44 -16.30 -16.07 -5.62
C SER A 44 -17.06 -16.97 -4.66
N GLY A 45 -18.05 -17.73 -5.14
CA GLY A 45 -18.94 -18.52 -4.28
C GLY A 45 -19.85 -17.63 -3.42
N ASP A 46 -20.33 -16.51 -3.95
CA ASP A 46 -21.19 -15.60 -3.19
C ASP A 46 -22.61 -16.16 -3.07
N THR A 47 -23.26 -15.99 -1.93
CA THR A 47 -24.71 -16.26 -1.79
C THR A 47 -25.53 -15.04 -2.26
N LEU A 48 -26.85 -15.17 -2.42
CA LEU A 48 -27.70 -14.01 -2.74
C LEU A 48 -27.62 -12.89 -1.68
N LEU A 49 -27.42 -13.26 -0.40
CA LEU A 49 -27.21 -12.29 0.68
C LEU A 49 -25.93 -11.46 0.47
N HIS A 50 -24.85 -12.06 -0.05
CA HIS A 50 -23.63 -11.31 -0.37
C HIS A 50 -23.89 -10.25 -1.44
N TYR A 51 -24.64 -10.59 -2.49
CA TYR A 51 -24.98 -9.62 -3.54
C TYR A 51 -25.89 -8.52 -3.00
N ALA A 52 -26.96 -8.86 -2.26
CA ALA A 52 -27.85 -7.87 -1.67
C ALA A 52 -27.09 -6.91 -0.72
N ALA A 53 -26.22 -7.46 0.13
CA ALA A 53 -25.38 -6.70 1.04
C ALA A 53 -24.37 -5.80 0.31
N ARG A 54 -23.66 -6.33 -0.71
CA ARG A 54 -22.68 -5.58 -1.53
C ARG A 54 -23.30 -4.41 -2.29
N HIS A 55 -24.55 -4.56 -2.73
CA HIS A 55 -25.25 -3.54 -3.49
C HIS A 55 -26.13 -2.62 -2.65
N GLY A 56 -26.27 -2.86 -1.34
CA GLY A 56 -27.00 -1.99 -0.43
C GLY A 56 -28.53 -2.12 -0.54
N HIS A 57 -29.03 -3.21 -1.12
CA HIS A 57 -30.46 -3.42 -1.31
C HIS A 57 -31.09 -4.02 -0.06
N LEU A 58 -31.29 -3.20 0.98
CA LEU A 58 -31.82 -3.65 2.27
C LEU A 58 -33.14 -4.40 2.12
N HIS A 59 -34.09 -3.89 1.33
CA HIS A 59 -35.39 -4.54 1.12
C HIS A 59 -35.26 -5.95 0.53
N VAL A 60 -34.28 -6.17 -0.35
CA VAL A 60 -33.95 -7.50 -0.88
C VAL A 60 -33.30 -8.35 0.21
N LEU A 61 -32.30 -7.82 0.91
CA LEU A 61 -31.61 -8.51 2.00
C LEU A 61 -32.60 -9.00 3.07
N THR A 62 -33.50 -8.13 3.52
CA THR A 62 -34.55 -8.44 4.50
C THR A 62 -35.45 -9.57 4.01
N HIS A 63 -35.88 -9.53 2.74
CA HIS A 63 -36.70 -10.61 2.19
C HIS A 63 -35.96 -11.94 2.14
N LEU A 64 -34.69 -11.94 1.74
CA LEU A 64 -33.86 -13.15 1.71
C LEU A 64 -33.69 -13.76 3.10
N VAL A 65 -33.52 -12.94 4.14
CA VAL A 65 -33.37 -13.42 5.53
C VAL A 65 -34.70 -13.87 6.11
N GLU A 66 -35.78 -13.10 5.96
CA GLU A 66 -37.03 -13.34 6.69
C GLU A 66 -37.98 -14.30 5.98
N ALA A 67 -38.10 -14.19 4.65
CA ALA A 67 -39.04 -15.01 3.89
C ALA A 67 -38.39 -16.30 3.37
N LEU A 68 -37.10 -16.25 3.02
CA LEU A 68 -36.36 -17.42 2.54
C LEU A 68 -35.50 -18.08 3.62
N GLU A 69 -35.47 -17.52 4.84
CA GLU A 69 -34.72 -18.07 5.97
C GLU A 69 -33.25 -18.34 5.62
N MET A 70 -32.66 -17.47 4.80
CA MET A 70 -31.25 -17.61 4.42
C MET A 70 -30.36 -17.33 5.61
N ASP A 71 -29.40 -18.21 5.84
CA ASP A 71 -28.43 -18.07 6.92
C ASP A 71 -27.45 -16.92 6.64
N ILE A 72 -27.51 -15.89 7.48
CA ILE A 72 -26.66 -14.69 7.43
C ILE A 72 -25.19 -14.99 7.72
N GLU A 73 -24.89 -16.17 8.29
CA GLU A 73 -23.56 -16.62 8.65
C GLU A 73 -22.88 -17.46 7.55
N MET A 74 -23.55 -17.70 6.41
CA MET A 74 -22.93 -18.35 5.27
C MET A 74 -21.77 -17.52 4.71
N PHE A 75 -20.69 -18.21 4.32
CA PHE A 75 -19.49 -17.57 3.80
C PHE A 75 -19.11 -18.05 2.39
N ASN A 76 -18.49 -17.16 1.62
CA ASN A 76 -18.04 -17.44 0.26
C ASN A 76 -16.64 -18.10 0.21
N ASN A 77 -16.06 -18.28 -0.98
CA ASN A 77 -14.73 -18.91 -1.12
C ASN A 77 -13.57 -18.12 -0.47
N ASP A 78 -13.78 -16.84 -0.15
CA ASP A 78 -12.85 -15.99 0.60
C ASP A 78 -13.19 -15.94 2.09
N TYR A 79 -14.11 -16.78 2.57
CA TYR A 79 -14.66 -16.76 3.93
C TYR A 79 -15.35 -15.44 4.29
N LYS A 80 -15.69 -14.59 3.31
CA LYS A 80 -16.50 -13.40 3.57
C LYS A 80 -17.92 -13.82 3.88
N ARG A 81 -18.56 -13.07 4.76
CA ARG A 81 -19.99 -13.14 5.10
C ARG A 81 -20.69 -11.89 4.55
N PRO A 82 -22.03 -11.85 4.44
CA PRO A 82 -22.78 -10.65 4.02
C PRO A 82 -22.37 -9.37 4.78
N LEU A 83 -22.10 -9.48 6.10
CA LEU A 83 -21.65 -8.35 6.92
C LEU A 83 -20.33 -7.74 6.42
N HIS A 84 -19.39 -8.55 5.93
CA HIS A 84 -18.14 -8.06 5.33
C HIS A 84 -18.41 -7.21 4.07
N GLU A 85 -19.34 -7.64 3.23
CA GLU A 85 -19.67 -6.96 1.97
C GLU A 85 -20.41 -5.63 2.24
N ALA A 86 -21.40 -5.64 3.14
CA ALA A 86 -22.11 -4.42 3.55
C ALA A 86 -21.14 -3.40 4.16
N ALA A 87 -20.27 -3.85 5.08
CA ALA A 87 -19.27 -3.00 5.72
C ALA A 87 -18.25 -2.45 4.72
N SER A 88 -17.71 -3.30 3.84
CA SER A 88 -16.73 -2.91 2.81
C SER A 88 -17.26 -1.93 1.76
N MET A 89 -18.58 -1.90 1.56
CA MET A 89 -19.22 -1.02 0.58
C MET A 89 -19.89 0.19 1.23
N GLY A 90 -19.89 0.28 2.56
CA GLY A 90 -20.44 1.42 3.29
C GLY A 90 -21.96 1.43 3.36
N HIS A 91 -22.63 0.29 3.18
CA HIS A 91 -24.10 0.19 3.18
C HIS A 91 -24.62 0.07 4.61
N ARG A 92 -24.73 1.23 5.27
CA ARG A 92 -25.08 1.36 6.69
C ARG A 92 -26.33 0.58 7.09
N ASP A 93 -27.42 0.74 6.35
CA ASP A 93 -28.70 0.11 6.70
C ASP A 93 -28.62 -1.43 6.63
N CYS A 94 -27.86 -1.98 5.68
CA CYS A 94 -27.58 -3.41 5.61
C CYS A 94 -26.70 -3.89 6.78
N VAL A 95 -25.72 -3.08 7.21
CA VAL A 95 -24.87 -3.40 8.37
C VAL A 95 -25.73 -3.49 9.64
N LEU A 96 -26.51 -2.46 9.94
CA LEU A 96 -27.38 -2.42 11.12
C LEU A 96 -28.37 -3.59 11.12
N TYR A 97 -29.04 -3.84 9.99
CA TYR A 97 -29.97 -4.96 9.87
C TYR A 97 -29.30 -6.32 10.16
N LEU A 98 -28.10 -6.57 9.61
CA LEU A 98 -27.38 -7.83 9.85
C LEU A 98 -26.98 -7.98 11.32
N LEU A 99 -26.51 -6.89 11.95
CA LEU A 99 -26.15 -6.89 13.37
C LEU A 99 -27.37 -7.14 14.27
N ASP A 100 -28.51 -6.51 13.98
CA ASP A 100 -29.78 -6.71 14.69
C ASP A 100 -30.30 -8.16 14.56
N LYS A 101 -29.99 -8.83 13.44
CA LYS A 101 -30.28 -10.27 13.25
C LYS A 101 -29.25 -11.20 13.89
N GLY A 102 -28.27 -10.66 14.60
CA GLY A 102 -27.26 -11.43 15.33
C GLY A 102 -26.09 -11.90 14.48
N ALA A 103 -25.76 -11.20 13.38
CA ALA A 103 -24.55 -11.51 12.62
C ALA A 103 -23.30 -11.42 13.50
N THR A 104 -22.37 -12.36 13.36
CA THR A 104 -21.14 -12.37 14.15
C THR A 104 -20.27 -11.17 13.79
N ILE A 105 -20.12 -10.23 14.72
CA ILE A 105 -19.50 -8.93 14.43
C ILE A 105 -18.00 -9.01 14.06
N ASP A 106 -17.24 -9.81 14.79
CA ASP A 106 -15.81 -10.04 14.58
C ASP A 106 -15.56 -11.32 13.75
N CYS A 107 -16.46 -11.62 12.81
CA CYS A 107 -16.25 -12.72 11.88
C CYS A 107 -15.01 -12.50 11.02
N LEU A 108 -14.34 -13.59 10.62
CA LEU A 108 -13.08 -13.52 9.89
C LEU A 108 -13.26 -14.04 8.46
N LYS A 109 -12.91 -13.20 7.49
CA LYS A 109 -12.63 -13.67 6.12
C LYS A 109 -11.18 -14.14 6.01
N LYS A 110 -10.75 -14.56 4.82
CA LYS A 110 -9.37 -14.96 4.53
C LYS A 110 -8.38 -13.87 4.94
N ALA A 111 -7.23 -14.33 5.45
CA ALA A 111 -6.20 -13.51 6.05
C ALA A 111 -6.65 -12.77 7.32
N ASP A 112 -7.67 -13.28 8.00
CA ASP A 112 -8.13 -12.84 9.33
C ASP A 112 -8.60 -11.38 9.34
N TRP A 113 -9.27 -10.96 8.26
CA TRP A 113 -9.86 -9.63 8.16
C TRP A 113 -11.27 -9.63 8.76
N THR A 114 -11.58 -8.62 9.57
CA THR A 114 -12.92 -8.40 10.14
C THR A 114 -13.76 -7.45 9.28
N PRO A 115 -15.09 -7.40 9.47
CA PRO A 115 -15.94 -6.36 8.88
C PRO A 115 -15.46 -4.94 9.21
N LEU A 116 -15.01 -4.67 10.44
CA LEU A 116 -14.48 -3.37 10.85
C LEU A 116 -13.22 -2.97 10.05
N MET A 117 -12.30 -3.93 9.82
CA MET A 117 -11.15 -3.70 8.96
C MET A 117 -11.56 -3.40 7.51
N MET A 118 -12.56 -4.12 7.00
CA MET A 118 -13.10 -3.86 5.66
C MET A 118 -13.79 -2.50 5.57
N ALA A 119 -14.56 -2.09 6.58
CA ALA A 119 -15.15 -0.76 6.66
C ALA A 119 -14.08 0.33 6.60
N CYS A 120 -12.97 0.16 7.30
CA CYS A 120 -11.85 1.12 7.29
C CYS A 120 -11.16 1.26 5.92
N THR A 121 -11.37 0.35 4.96
CA THR A 121 -10.89 0.52 3.57
C THR A 121 -11.71 1.55 2.79
N ARG A 122 -12.86 1.95 3.32
CA ARG A 122 -13.70 3.03 2.81
C ARG A 122 -13.74 4.14 3.84
N LYS A 123 -13.78 5.39 3.39
CA LYS A 123 -13.87 6.58 4.26
C LYS A 123 -15.29 6.79 4.80
N ASN A 124 -15.96 5.72 5.24
CA ASN A 124 -17.32 5.77 5.77
C ASN A 124 -17.29 5.62 7.30
N VAL A 125 -17.22 6.78 7.96
CA VAL A 125 -17.13 6.86 9.43
C VAL A 125 -18.37 6.32 10.13
N GLU A 126 -19.57 6.43 9.55
CA GLU A 126 -20.81 6.00 10.20
C GLU A 126 -20.89 4.48 10.33
N VAL A 127 -20.49 3.74 9.29
CA VAL A 127 -20.40 2.27 9.39
C VAL A 127 -19.35 1.82 10.42
N ILE A 128 -18.23 2.54 10.52
CA ILE A 128 -17.19 2.26 11.53
C ILE A 128 -17.72 2.52 12.94
N LYS A 129 -18.49 3.61 13.12
CA LYS A 129 -19.16 3.92 14.39
C LYS A 129 -20.12 2.81 14.78
N ASP A 130 -21.06 2.48 13.89
CA ASP A 130 -22.08 1.47 14.15
C ASP A 130 -21.43 0.12 14.53
N LEU A 131 -20.41 -0.33 13.80
CA LEU A 131 -19.69 -1.57 14.13
C LEU A 131 -19.05 -1.52 15.52
N ILE A 132 -18.39 -0.42 15.89
CA ILE A 132 -17.77 -0.30 17.24
C ILE A 132 -18.83 -0.24 18.34
N GLU A 133 -19.93 0.49 18.11
CA GLU A 133 -21.06 0.59 19.06
C GLU A 133 -21.74 -0.77 19.29
N HIS A 134 -21.75 -1.64 18.28
CA HIS A 134 -22.23 -3.02 18.40
C HIS A 134 -21.16 -4.00 18.92
N GLY A 135 -19.99 -3.50 19.34
CA GLY A 135 -18.97 -4.29 20.05
C GLY A 135 -17.85 -4.85 19.17
N ALA A 136 -17.65 -4.36 17.95
CA ALA A 136 -16.52 -4.78 17.11
C ALA A 136 -15.20 -4.41 17.80
N ASN A 137 -14.24 -5.34 17.83
CA ASN A 137 -12.98 -5.12 18.53
C ASN A 137 -11.92 -4.47 17.59
N PRO A 138 -11.56 -3.17 17.80
CA PRO A 138 -10.60 -2.47 16.95
C PRO A 138 -9.15 -2.94 17.13
N LEU A 139 -8.87 -3.79 18.13
CA LEU A 139 -7.54 -4.31 18.43
C LEU A 139 -7.23 -5.63 17.73
N LEU A 140 -8.21 -6.27 17.09
CA LEU A 140 -7.99 -7.49 16.32
C LEU A 140 -7.00 -7.23 15.19
N LYS A 141 -6.16 -8.23 14.90
CA LYS A 141 -5.11 -8.15 13.90
C LYS A 141 -5.31 -9.20 12.83
N ASN A 142 -5.12 -8.80 11.58
CA ASN A 142 -5.11 -9.70 10.45
C ASN A 142 -3.79 -10.50 10.35
N LYS A 143 -3.65 -11.34 9.32
CA LYS A 143 -2.42 -12.13 9.12
C LYS A 143 -1.16 -11.32 8.84
N ASP A 144 -1.25 -10.03 8.54
CA ASP A 144 -0.09 -9.14 8.39
C ASP A 144 0.24 -8.41 9.70
N GLY A 145 -0.54 -8.64 10.76
CA GLY A 145 -0.46 -7.94 12.03
C GLY A 145 -1.13 -6.57 12.03
N TRP A 146 -1.93 -6.25 11.01
CA TRP A 146 -2.61 -4.97 10.89
C TRP A 146 -3.96 -5.03 11.62
N ASN A 147 -4.24 -4.00 12.43
CA ASN A 147 -5.57 -3.74 12.97
C ASN A 147 -6.32 -2.72 12.09
N CYS A 148 -7.56 -2.38 12.47
CA CYS A 148 -8.36 -1.38 11.75
C CYS A 148 -7.67 -0.01 11.72
N PHE A 149 -6.89 0.33 12.76
CA PHE A 149 -6.17 1.60 12.85
C PHE A 149 -5.07 1.72 11.79
N HIS A 150 -4.30 0.66 11.51
CA HIS A 150 -3.34 0.67 10.40
C HIS A 150 -4.02 0.93 9.05
N ILE A 151 -5.19 0.30 8.83
CA ILE A 151 -5.94 0.45 7.59
C ILE A 151 -6.46 1.88 7.47
N ALA A 152 -7.06 2.43 8.53
CA ALA A 152 -7.50 3.82 8.56
C ALA A 152 -6.33 4.81 8.32
N SER A 153 -5.15 4.53 8.88
CA SER A 153 -3.95 5.34 8.66
C SER A 153 -3.45 5.30 7.22
N ARG A 154 -3.64 4.18 6.52
CA ARG A 154 -3.37 4.05 5.09
C ARG A 154 -4.35 4.84 4.23
N GLU A 155 -5.65 4.76 4.54
CA GLU A 155 -6.67 5.43 3.73
C GLU A 155 -6.68 6.94 3.95
N GLY A 156 -6.15 7.42 5.07
CA GLY A 156 -5.85 8.84 5.26
C GLY A 156 -7.06 9.71 5.61
N ASP A 157 -8.05 9.17 6.32
CA ASP A 157 -9.17 9.96 6.83
C ASP A 157 -8.93 10.36 8.31
N PRO A 158 -8.64 11.65 8.59
CA PRO A 158 -8.37 12.10 9.95
C PRO A 158 -9.59 11.99 10.88
N GLN A 159 -10.83 12.02 10.36
CA GLN A 159 -12.03 11.88 11.20
C GLN A 159 -12.14 10.47 11.76
N ILE A 160 -11.85 9.46 10.94
CA ILE A 160 -11.81 8.06 11.37
C ILE A 160 -10.72 7.88 12.43
N ILE A 161 -9.52 8.44 12.21
CA ILE A 161 -8.42 8.36 13.18
C ILE A 161 -8.82 9.01 14.52
N GLN A 162 -9.42 10.20 14.49
CA GLN A 162 -9.88 10.88 15.70
C GLN A 162 -10.95 10.09 16.45
N TYR A 163 -11.90 9.50 15.72
CA TYR A 163 -12.91 8.64 16.30
C TYR A 163 -12.28 7.40 16.95
N LEU A 164 -11.43 6.66 16.23
CA LEU A 164 -10.76 5.47 16.73
C LEU A 164 -9.89 5.76 17.97
N LEU A 165 -9.17 6.88 18.01
CA LEU A 165 -8.42 7.31 19.18
C LEU A 165 -9.30 7.65 20.39
N THR A 166 -10.57 8.00 20.16
CA THR A 166 -11.53 8.33 21.22
C THR A 166 -12.12 7.07 21.84
N VAL A 167 -12.52 6.10 21.02
CA VAL A 167 -13.15 4.85 21.46
C VAL A 167 -12.13 3.76 21.80
N SER A 168 -10.91 3.82 21.25
CA SER A 168 -9.81 2.90 21.52
C SER A 168 -8.47 3.64 21.61
N PRO A 169 -8.16 4.27 22.75
CA PRO A 169 -6.96 5.11 22.91
C PRO A 169 -5.63 4.38 22.73
N SER A 170 -5.60 3.05 22.83
CA SER A 170 -4.39 2.23 22.63
C SER A 170 -4.25 1.67 21.21
N SER A 171 -5.21 1.89 20.31
CA SER A 171 -5.24 1.31 18.97
C SER A 171 -4.10 1.75 18.06
N TRP A 172 -3.45 2.88 18.36
CA TRP A 172 -2.30 3.41 17.64
C TRP A 172 -0.98 2.70 17.99
N ASN A 173 -0.83 2.24 19.24
CA ASN A 173 0.41 1.64 19.74
C ASN A 173 0.47 0.17 19.36
N THR A 174 0.54 -0.08 18.06
CA THR A 174 0.54 -1.41 17.51
C THR A 174 1.59 -1.51 16.41
N GLU A 175 2.08 -2.73 16.24
CA GLU A 175 2.99 -3.11 15.18
C GLU A 175 2.39 -4.22 14.32
N SER A 176 2.64 -4.11 13.02
CA SER A 176 2.50 -5.20 12.05
C SER A 176 3.58 -6.28 12.26
N LYS A 177 3.51 -7.40 11.52
CA LYS A 177 4.52 -8.47 11.59
C LYS A 177 5.94 -8.03 11.21
N ILE A 178 6.06 -6.95 10.45
CA ILE A 178 7.34 -6.34 10.07
C ILE A 178 7.68 -5.13 10.95
N LYS A 179 7.06 -5.00 12.13
CA LYS A 179 7.27 -3.89 13.08
C LYS A 179 6.89 -2.50 12.57
N ARG A 180 6.18 -2.39 11.44
CA ARG A 180 5.63 -1.08 11.02
C ARG A 180 4.49 -0.67 11.92
N THR A 181 4.53 0.58 12.35
CA THR A 181 3.49 1.26 13.12
C THR A 181 2.51 1.98 12.18
N PRO A 182 1.34 2.44 12.67
CA PRO A 182 0.43 3.25 11.87
C PRO A 182 1.06 4.55 11.34
N LEU A 183 2.03 5.13 12.07
CA LEU A 183 2.77 6.31 11.61
C LEU A 183 3.62 6.02 10.36
N HIS A 184 4.28 4.85 10.28
CA HIS A 184 4.97 4.41 9.06
C HIS A 184 3.98 4.35 7.89
N THR A 185 2.84 3.69 8.11
CA THR A 185 1.82 3.53 7.07
C THR A 185 1.26 4.87 6.59
N ALA A 186 0.93 5.80 7.49
CA ALA A 186 0.43 7.12 7.11
C ALA A 186 1.48 7.94 6.34
N ALA A 187 2.75 7.88 6.76
CA ALA A 187 3.84 8.58 6.10
C ALA A 187 4.14 8.04 4.70
N MET A 188 4.19 6.71 4.55
CA MET A 188 4.37 6.03 3.26
C MET A 188 3.29 6.39 2.24
N HIS A 189 2.05 6.59 2.69
CA HIS A 189 0.90 6.84 1.83
C HIS A 189 0.54 8.33 1.68
N GLY A 190 1.39 9.25 2.16
CA GLY A 190 1.15 10.68 1.93
C GLY A 190 -0.02 11.25 2.72
N CYS A 191 -0.42 10.61 3.82
CA CYS A 191 -1.60 10.99 4.59
C CYS A 191 -1.28 12.11 5.60
N PHE A 192 -0.98 13.31 5.10
CA PHE A 192 -0.49 14.45 5.91
C PHE A 192 -1.34 14.74 7.15
N ASP A 193 -2.66 14.90 6.99
CA ASP A 193 -3.55 15.22 8.12
C ASP A 193 -3.62 14.11 9.17
N VAL A 194 -3.46 12.85 8.74
CA VAL A 194 -3.35 11.72 9.66
C VAL A 194 -2.01 11.74 10.39
N VAL A 195 -0.89 11.95 9.69
CA VAL A 195 0.42 12.07 10.34
C VAL A 195 0.38 13.19 11.38
N LYS A 196 -0.18 14.34 11.05
CA LYS A 196 -0.36 15.45 11.98
C LYS A 196 -1.17 15.05 13.21
N ALA A 197 -2.35 14.46 13.02
CA ALA A 197 -3.19 14.00 14.13
C ALA A 197 -2.50 12.95 15.01
N LEU A 198 -1.70 12.05 14.40
CA LEU A 198 -0.92 11.05 15.12
C LEU A 198 0.17 11.70 15.97
N LEU A 199 0.97 12.61 15.42
CA LEU A 199 2.04 13.28 16.17
C LEU A 199 1.52 14.19 17.29
N GLU A 200 0.32 14.76 17.14
CA GLU A 200 -0.31 15.59 18.17
C GLU A 200 -0.90 14.78 19.34
N ARG A 201 -1.37 13.57 19.08
CA ARG A 201 -2.16 12.78 20.06
C ARG A 201 -1.49 11.49 20.54
N CYS A 202 -0.48 11.01 19.84
CA CYS A 202 0.14 9.72 20.10
C CYS A 202 1.63 9.94 20.43
N PRO A 203 2.12 9.50 21.61
CA PRO A 203 3.53 9.58 21.98
C PRO A 203 4.34 8.51 21.24
N TYR A 204 4.54 8.70 19.94
CA TYR A 204 5.49 7.88 19.19
C TYR A 204 6.92 8.18 19.65
N GLU A 205 7.81 7.19 19.53
CA GLU A 205 9.24 7.43 19.70
C GLU A 205 9.84 7.94 18.37
N PRO A 206 10.70 8.98 18.40
CA PRO A 206 11.48 9.42 17.24
C PRO A 206 12.22 8.26 16.59
N ASP A 207 12.24 8.23 15.26
CA ASP A 207 12.97 7.23 14.46
C ASP A 207 12.67 5.77 14.85
N SER A 208 11.43 5.49 15.27
CA SER A 208 10.93 4.12 15.41
C SER A 208 11.21 3.35 14.13
N ARG A 209 11.80 2.16 14.26
CA ARG A 209 12.28 1.36 13.12
C ARG A 209 11.43 0.12 12.90
N ASP A 210 11.13 -0.14 11.65
CA ASP A 210 10.57 -1.43 11.23
C ASP A 210 11.63 -2.55 11.23
N LYS A 211 11.26 -3.76 10.80
CA LYS A 211 12.16 -4.92 10.75
C LYS A 211 13.34 -4.73 9.79
N CYS A 212 13.20 -3.88 8.79
CA CYS A 212 14.25 -3.53 7.84
C CYS A 212 15.05 -2.29 8.28
N GLY A 213 14.75 -1.71 9.46
CA GLY A 213 15.40 -0.50 9.94
C GLY A 213 14.83 0.79 9.36
N VAL A 214 13.73 0.71 8.60
CA VAL A 214 13.10 1.87 7.95
C VAL A 214 12.32 2.68 8.98
N THR A 215 12.40 4.02 8.88
CA THR A 215 11.68 4.98 9.74
C THR A 215 10.52 5.64 8.98
N PRO A 216 9.54 6.27 9.67
CA PRO A 216 8.48 7.01 8.98
C PRO A 216 9.00 8.16 8.11
N PHE A 217 10.15 8.77 8.47
CA PHE A 217 10.78 9.81 7.66
C PHE A 217 11.34 9.23 6.36
N MET A 218 11.98 8.06 6.41
CA MET A 218 12.40 7.32 5.22
C MET A 218 11.21 7.00 4.30
N ASP A 219 10.11 6.48 4.88
CA ASP A 219 8.89 6.17 4.13
C ASP A 219 8.32 7.41 3.40
N ALA A 220 8.29 8.58 4.08
CA ALA A 220 7.85 9.83 3.48
C ALA A 220 8.76 10.28 2.32
N ILE A 221 10.08 10.26 2.53
CA ILE A 221 11.07 10.66 1.52
C ILE A 221 11.05 9.74 0.31
N GLN A 222 11.02 8.42 0.52
CA GLN A 222 11.00 7.43 -0.55
C GLN A 222 9.80 7.63 -1.49
N ASN A 223 8.67 8.12 -0.96
CA ASN A 223 7.45 8.37 -1.71
C ASN A 223 7.24 9.86 -2.09
N GLY A 224 8.22 10.72 -1.82
CA GLY A 224 8.20 12.14 -2.22
C GLY A 224 7.30 13.04 -1.37
N HIS A 225 6.87 12.60 -0.18
CA HIS A 225 6.00 13.37 0.73
C HIS A 225 6.82 14.32 1.60
N ILE A 226 7.32 15.40 0.99
CA ILE A 226 8.22 16.37 1.62
C ILE A 226 7.54 17.14 2.77
N ASP A 227 6.27 17.46 2.61
CA ASP A 227 5.43 18.09 3.64
C ASP A 227 5.35 17.23 4.92
N ILE A 228 5.20 15.91 4.76
CA ILE A 228 5.23 14.96 5.87
C ILE A 228 6.64 14.85 6.45
N ALA A 229 7.67 14.82 5.61
CA ALA A 229 9.06 14.80 6.07
C ALA A 229 9.39 16.03 6.93
N GLN A 230 8.99 17.24 6.49
CA GLN A 230 9.10 18.48 7.26
C GLN A 230 8.37 18.39 8.60
N LEU A 231 7.12 17.91 8.59
CA LEU A 231 6.33 17.74 9.80
C LEU A 231 7.00 16.78 10.80
N LEU A 232 7.58 15.67 10.31
CA LEU A 232 8.33 14.72 11.14
C LEU A 232 9.62 15.32 11.73
N LEU A 233 10.32 16.20 11.00
CA LEU A 233 11.46 16.93 11.55
C LEU A 233 11.03 17.89 12.67
N GLU A 234 10.02 18.70 12.41
CA GLU A 234 9.56 19.76 13.32
C GLU A 234 8.91 19.23 14.59
N LYS A 235 8.03 18.23 14.46
CA LYS A 235 7.20 17.74 15.57
C LYS A 235 7.75 16.47 16.20
N HIS A 236 8.48 15.66 15.43
CA HIS A 236 8.91 14.32 15.85
C HIS A 236 10.42 14.15 15.98
N LYS A 237 11.21 15.22 15.75
CA LYS A 237 12.68 15.22 15.83
C LYS A 237 13.31 14.08 15.02
N ALA A 238 12.72 13.75 13.87
CA ALA A 238 13.22 12.67 13.03
C ALA A 238 14.66 12.92 12.56
N CYS A 239 15.46 11.87 12.44
CA CYS A 239 16.82 11.95 11.95
C CYS A 239 16.85 11.70 10.43
N TYR A 240 17.08 12.76 9.65
CA TYR A 240 17.15 12.68 8.18
C TYR A 240 18.39 11.94 7.64
N THR A 241 19.34 11.60 8.51
CA THR A 241 20.53 10.79 8.18
C THR A 241 20.49 9.39 8.83
N ALA A 242 19.35 9.00 9.41
CA ALA A 242 19.16 7.64 9.90
C ALA A 242 19.44 6.64 8.77
N ALA A 243 20.00 5.48 9.11
CA ALA A 243 20.25 4.40 8.17
C ALA A 243 19.39 3.18 8.49
N ASP A 244 18.92 2.51 7.45
CA ASP A 244 18.20 1.24 7.55
C ASP A 244 19.14 0.08 7.91
N ALA A 245 18.63 -1.14 7.99
CA ALA A 245 19.41 -2.33 8.36
C ALA A 245 20.50 -2.68 7.34
N LEU A 246 20.42 -2.16 6.11
CA LEU A 246 21.45 -2.28 5.10
C LEU A 246 22.40 -1.09 5.09
N GLY A 247 22.20 -0.09 5.94
CA GLY A 247 23.01 1.13 5.96
C GLY A 247 22.57 2.17 4.91
N ALA A 248 21.39 2.02 4.29
CA ALA A 248 20.88 3.02 3.36
C ALA A 248 20.16 4.15 4.10
N GLN A 249 20.52 5.39 3.76
CA GLN A 249 19.87 6.62 4.27
C GLN A 249 18.71 7.08 3.37
N PRO A 250 17.84 8.00 3.83
CA PRO A 250 16.75 8.57 3.02
C PRO A 250 17.18 9.05 1.62
N LEU A 251 18.37 9.64 1.49
CA LEU A 251 18.93 10.08 0.21
C LEU A 251 19.05 8.93 -0.81
N HIS A 252 19.51 7.76 -0.36
CA HIS A 252 19.65 6.58 -1.22
C HIS A 252 18.29 6.05 -1.67
N GLN A 253 17.30 6.06 -0.76
CA GLN A 253 15.95 5.60 -1.07
C GLN A 253 15.25 6.54 -2.06
N ALA A 254 15.39 7.85 -1.89
CA ALA A 254 14.90 8.84 -2.84
C ALA A 254 15.52 8.68 -4.24
N ALA A 255 16.81 8.32 -4.30
CA ALA A 255 17.50 8.05 -5.56
C ALA A 255 17.01 6.76 -6.25
N VAL A 256 16.57 5.75 -5.50
CA VAL A 256 15.97 4.52 -6.05
C VAL A 256 14.59 4.80 -6.67
N THR A 257 13.80 5.69 -6.06
CA THR A 257 12.43 6.01 -6.49
C THR A 257 12.30 7.28 -7.32
N ALA A 258 13.42 7.87 -7.75
CA ALA A 258 13.49 9.08 -8.59
C ALA A 258 12.80 10.32 -7.98
N GLN A 259 12.88 10.50 -6.66
CA GLN A 259 12.26 11.63 -5.97
C GLN A 259 13.19 12.86 -5.97
N ASP A 260 13.32 13.51 -7.14
CA ASP A 260 14.25 14.62 -7.36
C ASP A 260 14.05 15.79 -6.37
N GLU A 261 12.81 16.15 -6.06
CA GLU A 261 12.53 17.20 -5.06
C GLU A 261 12.89 16.77 -3.64
N ALA A 262 12.68 15.50 -3.28
CA ALA A 262 13.10 14.99 -1.97
C ALA A 262 14.63 14.98 -1.84
N ILE A 263 15.34 14.68 -2.93
CA ILE A 263 16.80 14.78 -2.97
C ILE A 263 17.26 16.24 -2.78
N ARG A 264 16.63 17.19 -3.47
CA ARG A 264 16.94 18.63 -3.29
C ARG A 264 16.68 19.07 -1.86
N PHE A 265 15.55 18.69 -1.28
CA PHE A 265 15.22 18.96 0.11
C PHE A 265 16.27 18.40 1.07
N LEU A 266 16.66 17.14 0.92
CA LEU A 266 17.66 16.52 1.78
C LEU A 266 19.04 17.20 1.68
N VAL A 267 19.52 17.48 0.46
CA VAL A 267 20.88 17.99 0.25
C VAL A 267 20.96 19.51 0.45
N SER A 268 20.04 20.27 -0.13
CA SER A 268 20.09 21.74 -0.14
C SER A 268 19.55 22.33 1.15
N ASP A 269 18.44 21.79 1.67
CA ASP A 269 17.74 22.39 2.81
C ASP A 269 18.24 21.79 4.14
N LEU A 270 18.50 20.48 4.16
CA LEU A 270 18.98 19.78 5.38
C LEU A 270 20.50 19.54 5.40
N GLY A 271 21.22 19.81 4.30
CA GLY A 271 22.67 19.63 4.25
C GLY A 271 23.13 18.16 4.29
N ALA A 272 22.31 17.21 3.82
CA ALA A 272 22.72 15.82 3.71
C ALA A 272 23.91 15.64 2.75
N ASN A 273 24.87 14.79 3.12
CA ASN A 273 26.01 14.48 2.26
C ASN A 273 25.56 13.71 1.01
N VAL A 274 25.59 14.36 -0.16
CA VAL A 274 25.21 13.74 -1.44
C VAL A 274 26.06 12.52 -1.81
N ASN A 275 27.27 12.43 -1.26
CA ASN A 275 28.25 11.38 -1.52
C ASN A 275 28.32 10.31 -0.41
N GLU A 276 27.32 10.28 0.48
CA GLU A 276 27.25 9.25 1.51
C GLU A 276 27.23 7.85 0.88
N ARG A 277 27.87 6.89 1.55
CA ARG A 277 28.02 5.51 1.08
C ARG A 277 27.11 4.60 1.89
N ALA A 278 26.14 3.97 1.23
CA ALA A 278 25.29 2.95 1.83
C ALA A 278 25.84 1.55 1.65
N THR A 279 25.44 0.64 2.55
CA THR A 279 25.72 -0.79 2.50
C THR A 279 27.20 -1.17 2.61
N SER A 280 27.45 -2.47 2.80
CA SER A 280 28.81 -3.02 2.71
C SER A 280 29.44 -2.87 1.32
N VAL A 281 28.62 -2.63 0.29
CA VAL A 281 29.07 -2.41 -1.09
C VAL A 281 29.42 -0.93 -1.34
N GLN A 282 29.22 -0.04 -0.37
CA GLN A 282 29.59 1.38 -0.46
C GLN A 282 28.98 2.12 -1.67
N LEU A 283 27.69 1.87 -1.95
CA LEU A 283 26.96 2.52 -3.03
C LEU A 283 26.54 3.93 -2.62
N THR A 284 26.75 4.91 -3.49
CA THR A 284 26.21 6.27 -3.32
C THR A 284 24.84 6.42 -3.97
N ALA A 285 24.13 7.52 -3.69
CA ALA A 285 22.87 7.86 -4.37
C ALA A 285 23.00 7.87 -5.90
N LEU A 286 24.14 8.34 -6.43
CA LEU A 286 24.43 8.34 -7.87
C LEU A 286 24.45 6.91 -8.46
N HIS A 287 25.01 5.94 -7.72
CA HIS A 287 25.01 4.55 -8.14
C HIS A 287 23.60 3.96 -8.21
N TYR A 288 22.75 4.24 -7.22
CA TYR A 288 21.35 3.79 -7.22
C TYR A 288 20.57 4.40 -8.39
N ALA A 289 20.63 5.72 -8.58
CA ALA A 289 19.94 6.38 -9.68
C ALA A 289 20.38 5.84 -11.06
N ALA A 290 21.69 5.60 -11.24
CA ALA A 290 22.22 5.01 -12.46
C ALA A 290 21.80 3.55 -12.67
N LYS A 291 21.74 2.75 -11.59
CA LYS A 291 21.31 1.35 -11.62
C LYS A 291 19.84 1.19 -12.04
N GLU A 292 18.98 2.10 -11.57
CA GLU A 292 17.54 2.08 -11.86
C GLU A 292 17.18 2.86 -13.14
N GLY A 293 18.15 3.57 -13.73
CA GLY A 293 17.97 4.25 -15.01
C GLY A 293 17.33 5.64 -14.94
N HIS A 294 17.36 6.28 -13.77
CA HIS A 294 16.72 7.57 -13.54
C HIS A 294 17.60 8.72 -14.01
N THR A 295 17.54 9.03 -15.31
CA THR A 295 18.43 10.03 -15.95
C THR A 295 18.26 11.44 -15.36
N SER A 296 17.03 11.87 -15.06
CA SER A 296 16.76 13.16 -14.38
C SER A 296 17.39 13.21 -12.99
N THR A 297 17.28 12.12 -12.24
CA THR A 297 17.85 12.00 -10.90
C THR A 297 19.37 12.00 -10.91
N VAL A 298 20.00 11.34 -11.88
CA VAL A 298 21.46 11.43 -12.10
C VAL A 298 21.86 12.89 -12.34
N GLN A 299 21.17 13.61 -13.21
CA GLN A 299 21.44 15.03 -13.48
C GLN A 299 21.26 15.90 -12.23
N THR A 300 20.20 15.64 -11.44
CA THR A 300 19.93 16.34 -10.19
C THR A 300 21.03 16.09 -9.17
N LEU A 301 21.44 14.84 -8.95
CA LEU A 301 22.53 14.50 -8.04
C LEU A 301 23.85 15.15 -8.44
N LEU A 302 24.19 15.15 -9.74
CA LEU A 302 25.38 15.84 -10.25
C LEU A 302 25.31 17.36 -10.02
N SER A 303 24.15 17.99 -10.25
CA SER A 303 23.97 19.43 -9.96
C SER A 303 24.10 19.77 -8.48
N LEU A 304 23.86 18.80 -7.59
CA LEU A 304 23.99 18.92 -6.14
C LEU A 304 25.38 18.52 -5.63
N GLY A 305 26.34 18.27 -6.53
CA GLY A 305 27.73 17.97 -6.15
C GLY A 305 28.03 16.48 -5.91
N ALA A 306 27.21 15.57 -6.44
CA ALA A 306 27.58 14.15 -6.46
C ALA A 306 28.89 13.94 -7.23
N ASP A 307 29.81 13.19 -6.64
CA ASP A 307 31.07 12.82 -7.25
C ASP A 307 30.82 11.84 -8.41
N LEU A 308 30.99 12.36 -9.63
CA LEU A 308 30.87 11.59 -10.87
C LEU A 308 31.79 10.37 -10.90
N HIS A 309 32.96 10.47 -10.27
CA HIS A 309 33.99 9.45 -10.27
C HIS A 309 33.93 8.52 -9.05
N ALA A 310 32.90 8.66 -8.20
CA ALA A 310 32.72 7.79 -7.06
C ALA A 310 32.68 6.32 -7.49
N LYS A 311 33.44 5.50 -6.77
CA LYS A 311 33.47 4.04 -6.95
C LYS A 311 32.93 3.34 -5.71
N ASP A 312 32.14 2.31 -5.95
CA ASP A 312 31.67 1.40 -4.92
C ASP A 312 32.79 0.49 -4.39
N GLY A 313 32.48 -0.40 -3.45
CA GLY A 313 33.43 -1.33 -2.82
C GLY A 313 33.97 -2.43 -3.74
N LYS A 314 33.56 -2.46 -5.03
CA LYS A 314 34.11 -3.32 -6.08
C LYS A 314 34.79 -2.53 -7.19
N SER A 315 35.14 -1.27 -6.91
CA SER A 315 35.66 -0.30 -7.87
C SER A 315 34.73 0.02 -9.05
N ARG A 316 33.42 -0.26 -8.94
CA ARG A 316 32.46 0.03 -10.01
C ARG A 316 31.97 1.46 -9.90
N SER A 317 31.88 2.15 -11.03
CA SER A 317 31.31 3.50 -11.14
C SER A 317 29.81 3.49 -11.45
N ALA A 318 29.17 4.65 -11.43
CA ALA A 318 27.79 4.82 -11.91
C ALA A 318 27.58 4.33 -13.35
N LEU A 319 28.60 4.43 -14.23
CA LEU A 319 28.53 3.92 -15.60
C LEU A 319 28.38 2.40 -15.63
N HIS A 320 29.07 1.68 -14.74
CA HIS A 320 28.89 0.22 -14.60
C HIS A 320 27.45 -0.14 -14.23
N MET A 321 26.84 0.64 -13.32
CA MET A 321 25.46 0.43 -12.90
C MET A 321 24.49 0.65 -14.07
N ALA A 322 24.63 1.76 -14.80
CA ALA A 322 23.79 2.08 -15.95
C ALA A 322 23.94 1.05 -17.08
N CYS A 323 25.15 0.60 -17.36
CA CYS A 323 25.40 -0.44 -18.37
C CYS A 323 24.85 -1.80 -17.94
N ALA A 324 25.00 -2.20 -16.68
CA ALA A 324 24.42 -3.44 -16.16
C ALA A 324 22.87 -3.43 -16.25
N GLY A 325 22.25 -2.31 -15.87
CA GLY A 325 20.80 -2.09 -15.98
C GLY A 325 20.27 -1.85 -17.40
N GLN A 326 21.17 -1.71 -18.39
CA GLN A 326 20.85 -1.44 -19.79
C GLN A 326 20.16 -0.09 -20.03
N HIS A 327 20.58 0.95 -19.31
CA HIS A 327 19.99 2.30 -19.36
C HIS A 327 20.82 3.23 -20.25
N ALA A 328 20.54 3.21 -21.57
CA ALA A 328 21.31 3.96 -22.57
C ALA A 328 21.34 5.48 -22.30
N ALA A 329 20.21 6.09 -21.91
CA ALA A 329 20.14 7.52 -21.60
C ALA A 329 21.02 7.90 -20.39
N CYS A 330 21.00 7.11 -19.31
CA CYS A 330 21.88 7.32 -18.16
C CYS A 330 23.36 7.12 -18.52
N ALA A 331 23.68 6.04 -19.23
CA ALA A 331 25.05 5.77 -19.66
C ALA A 331 25.59 6.89 -20.56
N TRP A 332 24.77 7.37 -21.51
CA TRP A 332 25.11 8.50 -22.37
C TRP A 332 25.34 9.78 -21.55
N LEU A 333 24.43 10.11 -20.62
CA LEU A 333 24.57 11.29 -19.77
C LEU A 333 25.87 11.26 -18.95
N LEU A 334 26.19 10.10 -18.35
CA LEU A 334 27.40 9.92 -17.55
C LEU A 334 28.67 10.07 -18.41
N LEU A 335 28.68 9.50 -19.62
CA LEU A 335 29.78 9.65 -20.58
C LEU A 335 29.94 11.12 -21.02
N GLN A 336 28.84 11.82 -21.30
CA GLN A 336 28.86 13.24 -21.65
C GLN A 336 29.33 14.14 -20.50
N ALA A 337 29.02 13.76 -19.26
CA ALA A 337 29.53 14.44 -18.06
C ALA A 337 31.03 14.23 -17.84
N GLY A 338 31.70 13.40 -18.65
CA GLY A 338 33.14 13.16 -18.60
C GLY A 338 33.55 11.87 -17.87
N LEU A 339 32.59 11.02 -17.48
CA LEU A 339 32.92 9.74 -16.86
C LEU A 339 33.49 8.78 -17.90
N GLN A 340 34.71 8.30 -17.68
CA GLN A 340 35.36 7.35 -18.59
C GLN A 340 35.01 5.90 -18.26
N ASP A 341 35.00 5.07 -19.29
CA ASP A 341 34.91 3.62 -19.15
C ASP A 341 36.19 3.08 -18.51
N SER A 342 36.06 2.52 -17.31
CA SER A 342 37.18 2.05 -16.48
C SER A 342 36.91 0.64 -15.98
N LEU A 343 37.96 -0.05 -15.53
CA LEU A 343 37.88 -1.39 -14.99
C LEU A 343 37.36 -1.38 -13.55
N ASP A 344 36.52 -2.36 -13.23
CA ASP A 344 36.22 -2.76 -11.85
C ASP A 344 37.29 -3.73 -11.30
N ASP A 345 37.13 -4.17 -10.05
CA ASP A 345 38.08 -5.09 -9.40
C ASP A 345 38.19 -6.46 -10.10
N THR A 346 37.23 -6.83 -10.94
CA THR A 346 37.26 -8.08 -11.71
C THR A 346 37.95 -7.93 -13.06
N GLY A 347 38.41 -6.72 -13.41
CA GLY A 347 38.96 -6.42 -14.72
C GLY A 347 37.88 -6.30 -15.80
N THR A 348 36.64 -5.98 -15.42
CA THR A 348 35.53 -5.78 -16.35
C THR A 348 35.28 -4.29 -16.57
N PHE A 349 35.24 -3.85 -17.83
CA PHE A 349 34.79 -2.51 -18.22
C PHE A 349 33.27 -2.39 -18.14
N ALA A 350 32.75 -1.18 -17.91
CA ALA A 350 31.32 -0.92 -17.91
C ALA A 350 30.67 -1.33 -19.25
N ARG A 351 31.34 -1.04 -20.38
CA ARG A 351 30.84 -1.42 -21.73
C ARG A 351 30.63 -2.93 -21.89
N GLN A 352 31.38 -3.77 -21.18
CA GLN A 352 31.27 -5.23 -21.27
C GLN A 352 30.04 -5.76 -20.54
N LEU A 353 29.42 -4.95 -19.66
CA LEU A 353 28.14 -5.28 -19.01
C LEU A 353 26.94 -4.97 -19.91
N ALA A 354 27.13 -4.19 -20.99
CA ALA A 354 26.07 -3.84 -21.93
C ALA A 354 25.72 -5.04 -22.84
N LYS A 355 24.43 -5.25 -23.05
CA LYS A 355 23.86 -6.30 -23.89
C LYS A 355 22.93 -5.73 -24.97
N LYS A 356 22.26 -4.61 -24.69
CA LYS A 356 21.33 -4.00 -25.65
C LYS A 356 22.09 -3.17 -26.71
N PRO A 357 21.61 -3.15 -27.98
CA PRO A 357 22.29 -2.45 -29.07
C PRO A 357 22.46 -0.94 -28.84
N ASP A 358 21.47 -0.29 -28.23
CA ASP A 358 21.47 1.14 -27.91
C ASP A 358 22.60 1.51 -26.95
N VAL A 359 22.80 0.72 -25.89
CA VAL A 359 23.90 0.93 -24.93
C VAL A 359 25.25 0.62 -25.57
N LEU A 360 25.34 -0.46 -26.35
CA LEU A 360 26.58 -0.84 -27.06
C LEU A 360 27.02 0.22 -28.06
N GLN A 361 26.09 0.89 -28.73
CA GLN A 361 26.38 1.95 -29.71
C GLN A 361 27.06 3.17 -29.07
N LEU A 362 26.82 3.45 -27.79
CA LEU A 362 27.45 4.57 -27.07
C LEU A 362 28.98 4.47 -27.06
N PHE A 363 29.51 3.24 -27.09
CA PHE A 363 30.94 2.98 -27.02
C PHE A 363 31.62 2.85 -28.40
N LYS A 364 30.85 2.90 -29.50
CA LYS A 364 31.39 2.74 -30.86
C LYS A 364 32.06 4.00 -31.43
N GLY A 365 31.94 5.14 -30.74
CA GLY A 365 32.49 6.44 -31.18
C GLY A 365 33.44 7.11 -30.18
N ILE A 366 33.74 6.46 -29.05
CA ILE A 366 34.64 7.01 -28.03
C ILE A 366 36.04 6.44 -28.32
N ASN A 367 36.93 7.28 -28.87
CA ASN A 367 38.34 6.93 -29.02
C ASN A 367 38.95 6.73 -27.62
N VAL A 368 39.10 5.48 -27.21
CA VAL A 368 39.86 5.12 -26.00
C VAL A 368 41.31 5.43 -26.31
N SER A 369 41.82 6.53 -25.76
CA SER A 369 43.27 6.76 -25.71
C SER A 369 43.84 5.65 -24.82
N THR A 370 44.64 4.77 -25.43
CA THR A 370 45.36 3.67 -24.77
C THR A 370 46.33 4.17 -23.71
#